data_AF-A0A0F8Y1I4-F1
#
_entry.id   AF-A0A0F8Y1I4-F1
#
_cell.length_a   1.000
_cell.length_b   1.000
_cell.length_c   1.000
_cell.angle_alpha   90.00
_cell.angle_beta   90.00
_cell.angle_gamma   90.00
#
_symmetry.space_group_name_H-M   'P 1'
#
loop_
_entity.id
_entity.type
_entity.pdbx_description
1 polymer ?
#
loop_
_entity_poly.entity_id
_entity_poly.type
_entity_poly.pdbx_seq_one_letter_code
_entity_poly.pdbx_strand_id
1 'polypeptide(L)' 'MNEIEELIRIFGEEGCGCALISDDAGNWAVSGEGFQNVPLDPPQDIETTFFIEKEQWKPSIREALIAFCEDIGWKPE' A
#
# COMPACT_ATOMS: atom_id res chain seq x y z
N MET A 1 3.23 20.53 -1.70
CA MET A 1 3.57 19.22 -1.12
C MET A 1 3.71 18.27 -2.29
N ASN A 2 4.80 17.50 -2.38
CA ASN A 2 4.93 16.55 -3.49
C ASN A 2 3.99 15.36 -3.25
N GLU A 3 3.53 14.69 -4.31
CA GLU A 3 2.55 13.58 -4.21
C GLU A 3 3.00 12.48 -3.23
N ILE A 4 4.31 12.21 -3.12
CA ILE A 4 4.87 11.20 -2.21
C ILE A 4 4.72 11.63 -0.74
N GLU A 5 4.94 12.91 -0.42
CA GLU A 5 4.73 13.44 0.93
C GLU A 5 3.25 13.32 1.36
N GLU A 6 2.34 13.51 0.42
CA GLU A 6 0.91 13.38 0.67
C GLU A 6 0.47 11.93 0.84
N LEU A 7 1.07 10.99 0.11
CA LEU A 7 0.87 9.56 0.31
C LEU A 7 1.41 9.06 1.65
N ILE A 8 2.59 9.54 2.06
CA ILE A 8 3.14 9.28 3.39
C ILE A 8 2.20 9.82 4.47
N ARG A 9 1.61 11.01 4.24
CA ARG A 9 0.59 11.57 5.14
C ARG A 9 -0.64 10.67 5.22
N ILE A 10 -1.17 10.17 4.11
CA ILE A 10 -2.32 9.25 4.09
C ILE A 10 -2.01 7.98 4.90
N PHE A 11 -0.86 7.33 4.66
CA PHE A 11 -0.47 6.15 5.45
C PHE A 11 -0.31 6.47 6.94
N GLY A 12 0.17 7.67 7.28
CA GLY A 12 0.35 8.12 8.66
C GLY A 12 -0.93 8.53 9.39
N GLU A 13 -1.91 9.11 8.69
CA GLU A 13 -3.15 9.63 9.26
C GLU A 13 -4.28 8.58 9.31
N GLU A 14 -4.41 7.75 8.28
CA GLU A 14 -5.49 6.74 8.16
C GLU A 14 -5.13 5.41 8.86
N GLY A 15 -3.89 5.24 9.31
CA GLY A 15 -3.46 4.06 10.07
C GLY A 15 -3.63 2.73 9.32
N CYS A 16 -3.62 2.77 7.99
CA CYS A 16 -3.80 1.58 7.16
C CYS A 16 -2.49 0.81 7.04
N GLY A 17 -2.51 -0.48 7.41
CA GLY A 17 -1.40 -1.42 7.30
C GLY A 17 -1.09 -1.84 5.86
N CYS A 18 -1.09 -0.90 4.93
CA CYS A 18 -0.76 -1.13 3.53
C CYS A 18 0.74 -1.34 3.35
N ALA A 19 1.10 -2.15 2.36
CA ALA A 19 2.49 -2.31 1.94
C ALA A 19 2.67 -1.89 0.49
N LEU A 20 3.84 -1.29 0.21
CA LEU A 20 4.38 -1.13 -1.14
C LEU A 20 5.18 -2.39 -1.50
N ILE A 21 4.77 -3.07 -2.56
CA ILE A 21 5.23 -4.42 -2.91
C ILE A 21 5.79 -4.39 -4.34
N SER A 22 6.91 -5.09 -4.55
CA SER A 22 7.55 -5.30 -5.85
C SER A 22 7.40 -6.77 -6.27
N ASP A 23 7.15 -7.03 -7.56
CA ASP A 23 7.04 -8.38 -8.13
C ASP A 23 8.35 -8.91 -8.73
N ASP A 24 9.45 -8.17 -8.58
CA ASP A 24 10.78 -8.41 -9.16
C ASP A 24 10.86 -8.33 -10.71
N ALA A 25 9.73 -8.16 -11.40
CA ALA A 25 9.67 -7.90 -12.84
C ALA A 25 9.65 -6.40 -13.18
N GLY A 26 9.88 -5.55 -12.18
CA GLY A 26 9.84 -4.09 -12.29
C GLY A 26 8.46 -3.49 -12.12
N ASN A 27 7.47 -4.27 -11.67
CA ASN A 27 6.15 -3.77 -11.34
C ASN A 27 5.98 -3.58 -9.83
N TRP A 28 5.05 -2.68 -9.49
CA TRP A 28 4.78 -2.24 -8.15
C TRP A 28 3.28 -2.27 -7.86
N ALA A 29 2.91 -2.60 -6.64
CA ALA A 29 1.55 -2.53 -6.15
C ALA A 29 1.54 -1.99 -4.72
N VAL A 30 0.45 -1.33 -4.34
CA VAL A 30 0.15 -1.04 -2.94
C VAL A 30 -1.05 -1.88 -2.56
N SER A 31 -0.93 -2.67 -1.49
CA SER A 31 -2.04 -3.51 -1.01
C SER A 31 -2.18 -3.40 0.50
N GLY A 32 -3.42 -3.22 0.95
CA GLY A 32 -3.84 -3.41 2.35
C GLY A 32 -4.62 -4.71 2.54
N GLU A 33 -4.79 -5.51 1.48
CA GLU A 33 -5.57 -6.73 1.50
C GLU A 33 -4.69 -7.96 1.71
N GLY A 34 -5.13 -8.87 2.56
CA GLY A 34 -4.35 -10.04 2.88
C GLY A 34 -4.69 -10.67 4.23
N PHE A 35 -3.74 -11.44 4.73
CA PHE A 35 -3.78 -12.01 6.06
C PHE A 35 -2.49 -11.65 6.80
N GLN A 36 -2.61 -11.31 8.08
CA GLN A 36 -1.49 -11.12 8.99
C GLN A 36 -1.74 -11.83 10.31
N ASN A 37 -0.68 -12.13 11.06
CA ASN A 37 -0.80 -12.57 12.44
C ASN A 37 -1.50 -11.50 13.29
N VAL A 38 -2.35 -11.91 14.23
CA VAL A 38 -2.96 -10.98 15.19
C VAL A 38 -1.91 -10.59 16.24
N PRO A 39 -1.53 -9.30 16.37
CA PRO A 39 -0.61 -8.88 17.41
C PRO A 39 -1.30 -8.97 18.78
N LEU A 40 -0.69 -9.72 19.72
CA LEU A 40 -1.19 -9.87 21.10
C LEU A 40 -0.51 -8.90 22.09
N ASP A 41 0.67 -8.40 21.76
CA ASP A 41 1.50 -7.47 22.54
C ASP A 41 2.26 -6.55 21.57
N PRO A 42 1.74 -5.34 21.29
CA PRO A 42 2.30 -4.45 20.27
C PRO A 42 3.42 -3.53 20.82
N PRO A 43 4.52 -3.28 20.05
CA PRO A 43 4.85 -3.84 18.73
C PRO A 43 5.54 -5.22 18.80
N GLN A 44 5.30 -6.08 17.82
CA GLN A 44 5.97 -7.38 17.66
C GLN A 44 6.23 -7.70 16.20
N ASP A 45 7.08 -8.69 15.96
CA ASP A 45 7.30 -9.24 14.63
C ASP A 45 6.00 -9.84 14.10
N ILE A 46 5.63 -9.45 12.88
CA ILE A 46 4.47 -9.97 12.17
C ILE A 46 4.89 -10.51 10.80
N GLU A 47 4.12 -11.47 10.30
CA GLU A 47 4.18 -11.91 8.92
C GLU A 47 2.87 -11.53 8.24
N THR A 48 2.97 -11.02 7.01
CA THR A 48 1.80 -10.63 6.21
C THR A 48 1.90 -11.25 4.83
N THR A 49 0.82 -11.91 4.40
CA THR A 49 0.61 -12.35 3.02
C THR A 49 -0.37 -11.39 2.36
N PHE A 50 0.00 -10.83 1.21
CA PHE A 50 -0.85 -9.91 0.45
C PHE A 50 -1.55 -10.61 -0.71
N PHE A 51 -2.79 -10.20 -0.99
CA PHE A 51 -3.47 -10.54 -2.23
C PHE A 51 -3.30 -9.38 -3.22
N ILE A 52 -2.78 -9.71 -4.41
CA ILE A 52 -2.51 -8.74 -5.47
C ILE A 52 -2.92 -9.37 -6.80
N GLU A 53 -3.98 -8.84 -7.40
CA GLU A 53 -4.44 -9.21 -8.73
C GLU A 53 -3.53 -8.64 -9.81
N LYS A 54 -3.56 -9.24 -11.00
CA LYS A 54 -2.67 -8.88 -12.11
C LYS A 54 -2.78 -7.40 -12.47
N GLU A 55 -4.00 -6.87 -12.44
CA GLU A 55 -4.36 -5.51 -12.85
C GLU A 55 -3.88 -4.44 -11.85
N GLN A 56 -3.57 -4.83 -10.62
CA GLN A 56 -3.07 -3.93 -9.57
C GLN A 56 -1.58 -3.62 -9.74
N TRP A 57 -0.83 -4.44 -10.47
CA TRP A 57 0.59 -4.18 -10.78
C TRP A 57 0.74 -3.03 -11.76
N LYS A 58 1.56 -2.05 -11.38
CA LYS A 58 1.88 -0.85 -12.18
C LYS A 58 3.38 -0.76 -12.48
N PRO A 59 3.78 -0.20 -13.63
CA PRO A 59 5.17 -0.14 -14.06
C PRO A 59 6.04 0.84 -13.25
N SER A 60 5.47 1.61 -12.31
CA SER A 60 6.23 2.49 -11.43
C SER A 60 5.58 2.63 -10.05
N ILE A 61 6.40 2.94 -9.04
CA ILE A 61 5.94 3.25 -7.68
C ILE A 61 4.88 4.35 -7.70
N ARG A 62 5.08 5.40 -8.51
CA ARG A 62 4.16 6.53 -8.62
C ARG A 62 2.78 6.08 -9.12
N GLU A 63 2.75 5.28 -10.19
CA GLU A 63 1.50 4.77 -10.74
C GLU A 63 0.80 3.80 -9.77
N ALA A 64 1.55 2.97 -9.03
CA ALA A 64 1.00 2.09 -8.00
C ALA A 64 0.31 2.88 -6.89
N LEU A 65 0.94 3.97 -6.43
CA LEU A 65 0.39 4.83 -5.39
C LEU A 65 -0.85 5.60 -5.87
N ILE A 66 -0.83 6.12 -7.10
CA ILE A 66 -2.01 6.77 -7.72
C ILE A 66 -3.18 5.78 -7.82
N ALA A 67 -2.91 4.56 -8.33
CA ALA A 67 -3.93 3.53 -8.46
C ALA A 67 -4.56 3.16 -7.11
N PHE A 68 -3.75 3.08 -6.05
CA PHE A 68 -4.25 2.83 -4.70
C PHE A 68 -5.13 3.97 -4.17
N CYS A 69 -4.71 5.23 -4.35
CA CYS A 69 -5.53 6.39 -3.98
C CYS A 69 -6.89 6.38 -4.70
N GLU A 70 -6.91 6.06 -6.00
CA GLU A 70 -8.14 5.95 -6.78
C GLU A 70 -9.05 4.84 -6.22
N ASP A 71 -8.49 3.69 -5.85
CA ASP A 71 -9.21 2.53 -5.31
C ASP A 71 -9.89 2.83 -3.97
N ILE A 72 -9.20 3.52 -3.06
CA ILE A 72 -9.78 3.94 -1.77
C ILE A 72 -10.69 5.18 -1.89
N GLY A 73 -10.92 5.68 -3.12
CA GLY A 73 -11.77 6.83 -3.39
C GLY A 73 -11.19 8.17 -2.94
N TRP A 74 -9.88 8.23 -2.69
CA TRP A 74 -9.20 9.46 -2.32
C TRP A 74 -9.07 10.39 -3.53
N LYS A 75 -9.28 11.68 -3.31
CA LYS A 75 -9.07 12.72 -4.32
C LYS A 75 -8.17 13.79 -3.74
N PRO A 76 -7.11 14.20 -4.45
CA PRO A 76 -6.34 15.38 -4.05
C PRO A 76 -7.27 16.60 -4.09
N GLU A 77 -7.17 17.46 -3.06
CA GLU A 77 -7.87 18.76 -3.01
C GLU A 77 -7.24 19.81 -3.95
#